data_AF-A0A4R6QIM4-F1
#
_entry.id   AF-A0A4R6QIM4-F1
#
_cell.length_a   1.000
_cell.length_b   1.000
_cell.length_c   1.000
_cell.angle_alpha   90.00
_cell.angle_beta   90.00
_cell.angle_gamma   90.00
#
_symmetry.space_group_name_H-M   'P 1'
#
loop_
_entity.id
_entity.type
_entity.pdbx_description
1 polymer ?
#
loop_
_entity_poly.entity_id
_entity_poly.type
_entity_poly.pdbx_seq_one_letter_code
_entity_poly.pdbx_strand_id
1 'polypeptide(L)'
;MHAEDHLQDAEQRFLALLDDSLAQGGFAQLLLSKHRGASPDLQRVTVREVQLKGQTVLSFLYKHQTRDITKNFRPDEGLAQLRGLLWNEFQNAHLHTADQEIQLAYSRKGKASLRVGKVSGAVVSEVGHDKQKHRFLELNRPFLHELGVTNAQGELIPAMSRKWKQINKFVEVFSHALAASGLATEGAIHVADFGSGKGYLTFAMHDYLRHVLGREATVTGVELREDMVALCSGVIKRLGLQGMDYHQGDVRSYTPPQEPLGRPEVPGAPSGGRTPDSGGPGGLHGMNVMIALHACDVATDYAIHLGLRAGADIIMCSPCCHKQLRPQMQSPGVLNGMLRHGIHLGQQAEMVTDSLRALLLDACGYDTQVFEFVALEHTSKNKMILAVKRSTPGPNDEAVAQIRDIKDFYAVREQCLETLLRADGILPALA
;
A
#
# COMPACT_ATOMS: atom_id res chain seq x y z
N MET A 1 24.46 -15.18 49.69
CA MET A 1 25.27 -14.24 48.89
C MET A 1 25.41 -14.75 47.45
N HIS A 2 24.31 -15.12 46.77
CA HIS A 2 24.36 -15.71 45.41
C HIS A 2 23.19 -15.26 44.48
N ALA A 3 22.29 -14.39 44.94
CA ALA A 3 21.18 -13.91 44.12
C ALA A 3 21.49 -12.59 43.39
N GLU A 4 22.33 -11.74 43.98
CA GLU A 4 22.77 -10.46 43.37
C GLU A 4 23.80 -10.67 42.24
N ASP A 5 24.67 -11.68 42.33
CA ASP A 5 25.67 -12.00 41.30
C ASP A 5 25.06 -12.39 39.95
N HIS A 6 23.90 -13.07 39.95
CA HIS A 6 23.21 -13.47 38.72
C HIS A 6 22.40 -12.35 38.06
N LEU A 7 22.04 -11.29 38.79
CA LEU A 7 21.37 -10.12 38.21
C LEU A 7 22.34 -9.29 37.36
N GLN A 8 23.57 -9.12 37.85
CA GLN A 8 24.60 -8.32 37.17
C GLN A 8 25.08 -8.97 35.86
N ASP A 9 25.14 -10.30 35.78
CA ASP A 9 25.65 -11.02 34.60
C ASP A 9 24.78 -10.84 33.34
N ALA A 10 23.46 -10.90 33.47
CA ALA A 10 22.55 -10.75 32.31
C ALA A 10 22.52 -9.31 31.76
N GLU A 11 22.57 -8.32 32.66
CA GLU A 11 22.58 -6.90 32.31
C GLU A 11 23.92 -6.48 31.69
N GLN A 12 25.03 -6.90 32.30
CA GLN A 12 26.37 -6.65 31.77
C GLN A 12 26.55 -7.31 30.40
N ARG A 13 26.07 -8.55 30.24
CA ARG A 13 26.11 -9.24 28.96
C ARG A 13 25.24 -8.57 27.90
N PHE A 14 24.08 -8.04 28.25
CA PHE A 14 23.26 -7.26 27.31
C PHE A 14 23.96 -5.96 26.90
N LEU A 15 24.54 -5.23 27.86
CA LEU A 15 25.27 -3.99 27.58
C LEU A 15 26.49 -4.25 26.68
N ALA A 16 27.24 -5.33 26.93
CA ALA A 16 28.35 -5.74 26.07
C ALA A 16 27.88 -6.01 24.63
N LEU A 17 26.79 -6.76 24.45
CA LEU A 17 26.21 -7.04 23.12
C LEU A 17 25.70 -5.77 22.41
N LEU A 18 25.14 -4.82 23.17
CA LEU A 18 24.72 -3.53 22.64
C LEU A 18 25.92 -2.69 22.19
N ASP A 19 26.94 -2.56 23.04
CA ASP A 19 28.16 -1.81 22.77
C ASP A 19 28.89 -2.41 21.54
N ASP A 20 29.03 -3.74 21.48
CA ASP A 20 29.62 -4.45 20.35
C ASP A 20 28.82 -4.22 19.06
N SER A 21 27.49 -4.28 19.11
CA SER A 21 26.65 -4.07 17.93
C SER A 21 26.79 -2.67 17.35
N LEU A 22 26.96 -1.65 18.20
CA LEU A 22 27.17 -0.26 17.77
C LEU A 22 28.59 -0.06 17.24
N ALA A 23 29.60 -0.60 17.91
CA ALA A 23 30.99 -0.50 17.49
C ALA A 23 31.27 -1.20 16.15
N GLN A 24 30.59 -2.33 15.90
CA GLN A 24 30.75 -3.13 14.68
C GLN A 24 29.77 -2.73 13.56
N GLY A 25 28.90 -1.73 13.77
CA GLY A 25 27.89 -1.32 12.79
C GLY A 25 26.79 -2.37 12.55
N GLY A 26 26.64 -3.33 13.46
CA GLY A 26 25.61 -4.38 13.42
C GLY A 26 24.30 -3.99 14.11
N PHE A 27 24.23 -2.82 14.75
CA PHE A 27 23.04 -2.33 15.45
C PHE A 27 21.92 -1.97 14.46
N ALA A 28 20.76 -2.62 14.57
CA ALA A 28 19.59 -2.30 13.75
C ALA A 28 18.55 -1.47 14.52
N GLN A 29 18.13 -1.95 15.69
CA GLN A 29 17.12 -1.29 16.52
C GLN A 29 17.19 -1.78 17.96
N LEU A 30 16.89 -0.90 18.91
CA LEU A 30 16.59 -1.26 20.30
C LEU A 30 15.18 -0.79 20.69
N LEU A 31 14.37 -1.69 21.24
CA LEU A 31 13.05 -1.40 21.77
C LEU A 31 13.02 -1.59 23.29
N LEU A 32 12.67 -0.53 24.01
CA LEU A 32 12.39 -0.54 25.44
C LEU A 32 10.88 -0.51 25.67
N SER A 33 10.35 -1.45 26.45
CA SER A 33 8.92 -1.58 26.71
C SER A 33 8.64 -1.99 28.16
N LYS A 34 7.35 -1.93 28.55
CA LYS A 34 6.92 -2.05 29.96
C LYS A 34 7.61 -1.01 30.84
N HIS A 35 7.31 0.26 30.55
CA HIS A 35 7.79 1.38 31.36
C HIS A 35 7.30 1.27 32.80
N ARG A 36 8.19 1.60 33.74
CA ARG A 36 7.97 1.65 35.19
C ARG A 36 8.56 2.91 35.82
N GLY A 37 9.04 3.84 35.00
CA GLY A 37 9.66 5.09 35.45
C GLY A 37 8.63 6.14 35.88
N ALA A 38 9.11 7.33 36.21
CA ALA A 38 8.28 8.38 36.81
C ALA A 38 7.22 8.99 35.87
N SER A 39 7.36 8.83 34.54
CA SER A 39 6.42 9.36 33.53
C SER A 39 5.31 8.35 33.24
N PRO A 40 4.11 8.46 33.82
CA PRO A 40 3.05 7.45 33.67
C PRO A 40 2.48 7.37 32.25
N ASP A 41 2.71 8.39 31.43
CA ASP A 41 2.24 8.51 30.05
C ASP A 41 3.23 7.92 29.02
N LEU A 42 4.47 7.63 29.40
CA LEU A 42 5.49 7.04 28.53
C LEU A 42 5.25 5.53 28.38
N GLN A 43 5.07 5.06 27.15
CA GLN A 43 4.73 3.66 26.88
C GLN A 43 5.94 2.83 26.44
N ARG A 44 6.73 3.36 25.50
CA ARG A 44 7.89 2.67 24.92
C ARG A 44 8.91 3.66 24.37
N VAL A 45 10.16 3.23 24.29
CA VAL A 45 11.24 3.95 23.59
C VAL A 45 11.79 3.07 22.49
N THR A 46 11.87 3.59 21.27
CA THR A 46 12.54 2.91 20.15
C THR A 46 13.77 3.69 19.76
N VAL A 47 14.92 3.02 19.65
CA VAL A 47 16.20 3.62 19.28
C VAL A 47 16.71 3.01 18.00
N ARG A 48 17.15 3.86 17.07
CA ARG A 48 17.75 3.47 15.78
C ARG A 48 18.98 4.33 15.49
N GLU A 49 19.97 3.76 14.83
CA GLU A 49 21.07 4.53 14.28
C GLU A 49 20.63 5.19 12.97
N VAL A 50 20.85 6.49 12.82
CA VAL A 50 20.46 7.27 11.65
C VAL A 50 21.54 8.28 11.27
N GLN A 51 21.52 8.72 10.02
CA GLN A 51 22.44 9.71 9.48
C GLN A 51 21.72 11.04 9.32
N LEU A 52 22.14 12.05 10.08
CA LEU A 52 21.58 13.40 10.02
C LEU A 52 22.69 14.39 9.68
N LYS A 53 22.53 15.13 8.56
CA LYS A 53 23.50 16.12 8.08
C LYS A 53 24.93 15.57 8.00
N GLY A 54 25.07 14.30 7.60
CA GLY A 54 26.37 13.61 7.45
C GLY A 54 26.99 13.10 8.75
N GLN A 55 26.27 13.13 9.87
CA GLN A 55 26.72 12.58 11.15
C GLN A 55 25.84 11.40 11.58
N THR A 56 26.48 10.32 12.04
CA THR A 56 25.81 9.20 12.69
C THR A 56 25.30 9.62 14.06
N VAL A 57 24.01 9.43 14.31
CA VAL A 57 23.35 9.71 15.59
C VAL A 57 22.42 8.57 15.97
N LEU A 58 22.17 8.42 17.26
CA LEU A 58 21.12 7.56 17.79
C LEU A 58 19.82 8.36 17.93
N SER A 59 18.80 7.97 17.18
CA SER A 59 17.46 8.56 17.21
C SER A 59 16.55 7.80 18.17
N PHE A 60 16.06 8.48 19.19
CA PHE A 60 15.18 7.98 20.23
C PHE A 60 13.77 8.47 19.98
N LEU A 61 12.85 7.55 19.70
CA LEU A 61 11.42 7.79 19.63
C LEU A 61 10.77 7.40 20.96
N TYR A 62 10.45 8.40 21.77
CA TYR A 62 9.66 8.26 22.99
C TYR A 62 8.18 8.30 22.63
N LYS A 63 7.49 7.17 22.75
CA LYS A 63 6.05 7.08 22.49
C LYS A 63 5.28 7.25 23.79
N HIS A 64 4.60 8.38 23.91
CA HIS A 64 3.66 8.64 25.00
C HIS A 64 2.23 8.30 24.55
N GLN A 65 1.29 8.29 25.50
CA GLN A 65 -0.12 7.97 25.23
C GLN A 65 -0.76 8.88 24.16
N THR A 66 -0.38 10.16 24.11
CA THR A 66 -1.01 11.18 23.24
C THR A 66 -0.04 11.87 22.29
N ARG A 67 1.26 11.56 22.37
CA ARG A 67 2.28 12.22 21.55
C ARG A 67 3.53 11.36 21.42
N ASP A 68 4.24 11.55 20.32
CA ASP A 68 5.54 10.94 20.08
C ASP A 68 6.61 12.04 20.08
N ILE A 69 7.71 11.81 20.78
CA ILE A 69 8.84 12.75 20.88
C ILE A 69 10.07 12.08 20.29
N THR A 70 10.70 12.72 19.32
CA THR A 70 11.98 12.26 18.76
C THR A 70 13.12 13.10 19.31
N LYS A 71 14.17 12.46 19.84
CA LYS A 71 15.43 13.11 20.22
C LYS A 71 16.58 12.40 19.53
N ASN A 72 17.55 13.14 19.03
CA ASN A 72 18.74 12.58 18.39
C ASN A 72 19.95 12.91 19.24
N PHE A 73 20.78 11.91 19.50
CA PHE A 73 21.97 12.03 20.33
C PHE A 73 23.18 11.52 19.56
N ARG A 74 24.36 12.06 19.85
CA ARG A 74 25.59 11.45 19.38
C ARG A 74 25.72 10.03 19.97
N PRO A 75 26.47 9.10 19.35
CA PRO A 75 26.54 7.72 19.82
C PRO A 75 26.94 7.59 21.30
N ASP A 76 27.91 8.39 21.75
CA ASP A 76 28.38 8.47 23.14
C ASP A 76 27.28 8.98 24.11
N GLU A 77 26.61 10.07 23.75
CA GLU A 77 25.50 10.64 24.54
C GLU A 77 24.29 9.70 24.57
N GLY A 78 23.97 9.07 23.44
CA GLY A 78 22.87 8.12 23.31
C GLY A 78 23.12 6.86 24.11
N LEU A 79 24.35 6.33 24.13
CA LEU A 79 24.71 5.20 24.99
C LEU A 79 24.55 5.54 26.47
N ALA A 80 24.97 6.73 26.91
CA ALA A 80 24.73 7.18 28.28
C ALA A 80 23.22 7.27 28.58
N GLN A 81 22.43 7.81 27.66
CA GLN A 81 20.98 7.89 27.80
C GLN A 81 20.31 6.50 27.86
N LEU A 82 20.76 5.54 27.04
CA LEU A 82 20.29 4.16 27.07
C LEU A 82 20.59 3.50 28.41
N ARG A 83 21.82 3.63 28.92
CA ARG A 83 22.19 3.07 30.23
C ARG A 83 21.35 3.65 31.37
N GLY A 84 20.90 4.91 31.27
CA GLY A 84 19.98 5.51 32.24
C GLY A 84 18.56 4.95 32.17
N LEU A 85 18.05 4.71 30.96
CA LEU A 85 16.69 4.19 30.72
C LEU A 85 16.58 2.68 31.00
N LEU A 86 17.62 1.95 30.60
CA LEU A 86 17.73 0.52 30.82
C LEU A 86 17.76 0.25 32.33
N TRP A 87 17.00 -0.77 32.73
CA TRP A 87 16.89 -1.29 34.10
C TRP A 87 16.17 -0.35 35.06
N ASN A 88 16.33 0.96 35.00
CA ASN A 88 15.64 1.87 35.91
C ASN A 88 14.18 2.08 35.47
N GLU A 89 13.98 2.37 34.18
CA GLU A 89 12.68 2.82 33.69
C GLU A 89 11.93 1.78 32.86
N PHE A 90 12.58 0.72 32.36
CA PHE A 90 11.94 -0.28 31.51
C PHE A 90 12.24 -1.70 31.97
N GLN A 91 11.22 -2.56 31.97
CA GLN A 91 11.35 -3.98 32.35
C GLN A 91 11.69 -4.92 31.19
N ASN A 92 11.58 -4.44 29.95
CA ASN A 92 11.87 -5.23 28.76
C ASN A 92 12.75 -4.41 27.81
N ALA A 93 13.85 -5.01 27.35
CA ALA A 93 14.72 -4.49 26.31
C ALA A 93 14.86 -5.53 25.19
N HIS A 94 14.72 -5.09 23.95
CA HIS A 94 14.79 -5.94 22.78
C HIS A 94 15.73 -5.33 21.75
N LEU A 95 16.94 -5.89 21.66
CA LEU A 95 17.99 -5.48 20.74
C LEU A 95 17.96 -6.36 19.50
N HIS A 96 17.85 -5.71 18.34
CA HIS A 96 17.96 -6.32 17.03
C HIS A 96 19.30 -5.92 16.43
N THR A 97 20.12 -6.93 16.10
CA THR A 97 21.36 -6.75 15.33
C THR A 97 21.18 -7.38 13.94
N ALA A 98 22.23 -7.29 13.10
CA ALA A 98 22.24 -7.91 11.77
C ALA A 98 22.04 -9.44 11.80
N ASP A 99 22.50 -10.10 12.87
CA ASP A 99 22.61 -11.56 12.96
C ASP A 99 21.87 -12.16 14.17
N GLN A 100 21.53 -11.34 15.16
CA GLN A 100 20.98 -11.77 16.44
C GLN A 100 19.78 -10.93 16.88
N GLU A 101 18.91 -11.60 17.64
CA GLU A 101 17.84 -10.99 18.38
C GLU A 101 18.10 -11.24 19.87
N ILE A 102 18.35 -10.18 20.63
CA ILE A 102 18.69 -10.25 22.05
C ILE A 102 17.57 -9.64 22.87
N GLN A 103 16.95 -10.47 23.71
CA GLN A 103 15.85 -10.08 24.59
C GLN A 103 16.31 -10.12 26.05
N LEU A 104 16.19 -9.00 26.74
CA LEU A 104 16.37 -8.93 28.19
C LEU A 104 15.04 -8.54 28.83
N ALA A 105 14.57 -9.36 29.77
CA ALA A 105 13.32 -9.15 30.47
C ALA A 105 13.44 -9.43 31.97
N TYR A 106 12.71 -8.66 32.77
CA TYR A 106 12.59 -8.87 34.22
C TYR A 106 11.27 -9.58 34.54
N SER A 107 11.37 -10.61 35.38
CA SER A 107 10.20 -11.26 35.96
C SER A 107 9.51 -10.36 37.00
N ARG A 108 8.27 -10.70 37.38
CA ARG A 108 7.55 -10.03 38.49
C ARG A 108 8.30 -10.08 39.83
N LYS A 109 9.23 -11.02 39.99
CA LYS A 109 10.09 -11.18 41.17
C LYS A 109 11.45 -10.47 41.04
N GLY A 110 11.64 -9.63 40.01
CA GLY A 110 12.87 -8.86 39.80
C GLY A 110 14.04 -9.64 39.18
N LYS A 111 13.89 -10.94 38.91
CA LYS A 111 14.94 -11.74 38.25
C LYS A 111 15.06 -11.37 36.76
N ALA A 112 16.26 -10.98 36.34
CA ALA A 112 16.62 -10.72 34.95
C ALA A 112 16.80 -12.04 34.16
N SER A 113 16.45 -12.02 32.88
CA SER A 113 16.64 -13.13 31.96
C SER A 113 17.06 -12.61 30.59
N LEU A 114 18.16 -13.16 30.06
CA LEU A 114 18.68 -12.83 28.74
C LEU A 114 18.46 -14.01 27.79
N ARG A 115 17.85 -13.76 26.64
CA ARG A 115 17.71 -14.71 25.55
C ARG A 115 18.38 -14.15 24.31
N VAL A 116 19.31 -14.91 23.74
CA VAL A 116 19.95 -14.60 22.46
C VAL A 116 19.46 -15.62 21.44
N GLY A 117 18.78 -15.16 20.39
CA GLY A 117 18.35 -15.96 19.26
C GLY A 117 19.10 -15.54 17.99
N LYS A 118 19.30 -16.47 17.05
CA LYS A 118 19.78 -16.12 15.70
C LYS A 118 18.60 -15.60 14.89
N VAL A 119 18.81 -14.58 14.07
CA VAL A 119 17.81 -14.11 13.12
C VAL A 119 17.66 -15.15 12.01
N SER A 120 16.48 -15.78 11.90
CA SER A 120 16.14 -16.65 10.77
C SER A 120 15.92 -15.79 9.54
N GLY A 121 17.00 -15.60 8.77
CA GLY A 121 17.10 -14.66 7.65
C GLY A 121 18.23 -13.67 7.90
N ALA A 122 19.48 -14.15 7.79
CA ALA A 122 20.66 -13.29 7.81
C ALA A 122 20.60 -12.31 6.64
N VAL A 123 20.08 -11.12 6.89
CA VAL A 123 20.32 -9.97 6.03
C VAL A 123 21.63 -9.40 6.51
N VAL A 124 22.71 -9.74 5.80
CA VAL A 124 23.98 -9.05 5.93
C VAL A 124 23.69 -7.55 5.83
N SER A 125 23.89 -6.85 6.94
CA SER A 125 23.94 -5.39 6.96
C SER A 125 25.24 -5.01 6.28
N GLU A 126 25.20 -4.79 4.98
CA GLU A 126 26.23 -4.01 4.31
C GLU A 126 26.29 -2.65 4.99
N VAL A 127 27.39 -2.42 5.71
CA VAL A 127 27.92 -1.09 6.01
C VAL A 127 28.45 -0.54 4.69
N GLY A 128 27.50 -0.22 3.82
CA GLY A 128 27.60 0.58 2.64
C GLY A 128 26.39 1.49 2.74
N HIS A 129 26.63 2.77 2.99
CA HIS A 129 25.60 3.77 2.73
C HIS A 129 25.03 3.48 1.35
N ASP A 130 23.70 3.45 1.31
CA ASP A 130 22.90 3.03 0.16
C ASP A 130 22.51 1.54 0.10
N LYS A 131 21.85 1.03 1.16
CA LYS A 131 20.54 0.40 0.89
C LYS A 131 19.62 1.50 0.35
N GLN A 132 19.87 1.91 -0.89
CA GLN A 132 18.87 2.55 -1.72
C GLN A 132 17.76 1.50 -1.70
N LYS A 133 16.74 1.67 -0.83
CA LYS A 133 15.46 0.95 -0.95
C LYS A 133 15.24 0.90 -2.44
N HIS A 134 15.21 -0.27 -3.07
CA HIS A 134 15.24 -0.33 -4.53
C HIS A 134 14.16 0.62 -5.04
N ARG A 135 14.57 1.81 -5.48
CA ARG A 135 13.60 2.88 -5.69
C ARG A 135 13.16 2.64 -7.10
N PHE A 136 11.92 2.18 -7.24
CA PHE A 136 11.33 2.02 -8.56
C PHE A 136 11.38 3.32 -9.37
N LEU A 137 11.55 4.47 -8.71
CA LEU A 137 11.75 5.77 -9.35
C LEU A 137 12.92 6.54 -8.73
N GLU A 138 13.76 7.09 -9.59
CA GLU A 138 14.84 8.01 -9.21
C GLU A 138 14.32 9.46 -9.16
N LEU A 139 14.94 10.32 -8.34
CA LEU A 139 14.52 11.74 -8.25
C LEU A 139 14.91 12.58 -9.48
N ASN A 140 15.86 12.09 -10.28
CA ASN A 140 16.29 12.73 -11.53
C ASN A 140 15.29 12.56 -12.69
N ARG A 141 14.17 11.85 -12.49
CA ARG A 141 13.19 11.59 -13.56
C ARG A 141 12.58 12.91 -14.05
N PRO A 142 12.60 13.20 -15.37
CA PRO A 142 12.17 14.50 -15.90
C PRO A 142 10.73 14.90 -15.55
N PHE A 143 9.81 13.93 -15.52
CA PHE A 143 8.41 14.21 -15.19
C PHE A 143 8.23 14.70 -13.74
N LEU A 144 9.11 14.32 -12.81
CA LEU A 144 9.06 14.80 -11.43
C LEU A 144 9.33 16.31 -11.35
N HIS A 145 10.25 16.81 -12.18
CA HIS A 145 10.53 18.24 -12.28
C HIS A 145 9.33 18.98 -12.90
N GLU A 146 8.82 18.48 -14.04
CA GLU A 146 7.68 19.07 -14.75
C GLU A 146 6.40 19.14 -13.89
N LEU A 147 6.19 18.17 -13.00
CA LEU A 147 5.06 18.14 -12.07
C LEU A 147 5.35 18.85 -10.74
N GLY A 148 6.52 19.49 -10.60
CA GLY A 148 6.90 20.26 -9.42
C GLY A 148 7.16 19.43 -8.17
N VAL A 149 7.56 18.16 -8.32
CA VAL A 149 8.03 17.29 -7.22
C VAL A 149 9.48 17.62 -6.86
N THR A 150 10.31 17.93 -7.86
CA THR A 150 11.73 18.29 -7.68
C THR A 150 12.02 19.72 -8.13
N ASN A 151 13.07 20.31 -7.57
CA ASN A 151 13.58 21.63 -7.98
C ASN A 151 14.50 21.50 -9.21
N ALA A 152 15.00 22.63 -9.73
CA ALA A 152 15.90 22.67 -10.89
C ALA A 152 17.23 21.93 -10.66
N GLN A 153 17.62 21.67 -9.40
CA GLN A 153 18.81 20.92 -9.01
C GLN A 153 18.54 19.41 -8.91
N GLY A 154 17.30 18.95 -9.17
CA GLY A 154 16.90 17.54 -9.06
C GLY A 154 16.60 17.09 -7.62
N GLU A 155 16.53 18.02 -6.67
CA GLU A 155 16.26 17.73 -5.26
C GLU A 155 14.76 17.74 -4.98
N LEU A 156 14.31 16.86 -4.08
CA LEU A 156 12.91 16.79 -3.65
C LEU A 156 12.48 18.07 -2.95
N ILE A 157 11.41 18.70 -3.44
CA ILE A 157 10.80 19.86 -2.78
C ILE A 157 10.19 19.40 -1.44
N PRO A 158 10.51 20.02 -0.29
CA PRO A 158 10.07 19.54 1.02
C PRO A 158 8.56 19.35 1.15
N ALA A 159 7.76 20.27 0.59
CA ALA A 159 6.30 20.20 0.57
C ALA A 159 5.75 18.99 -0.21
N MET A 160 6.56 18.44 -1.13
CA MET A 160 6.20 17.31 -2.00
C MET A 160 6.64 15.96 -1.45
N SER A 161 7.31 15.91 -0.28
CA SER A 161 7.78 14.67 0.34
C SER A 161 6.67 13.63 0.54
N ARG A 162 5.47 14.08 0.93
CA ARG A 162 4.29 13.22 1.06
C ARG A 162 3.87 12.61 -0.28
N LYS A 163 3.84 13.42 -1.35
CA LYS A 163 3.48 12.97 -2.69
C LYS A 163 4.53 12.00 -3.24
N TRP A 164 5.82 12.27 -2.99
CA TRP A 164 6.92 11.40 -3.37
C TRP A 164 6.83 10.00 -2.74
N LYS A 165 6.53 9.92 -1.43
CA LYS A 165 6.30 8.63 -0.77
C LYS A 165 5.11 7.88 -1.37
N GLN A 166 4.02 8.60 -1.67
CA GLN A 166 2.83 8.03 -2.31
C GLN A 166 3.17 7.44 -3.69
N ILE A 167 3.92 8.17 -4.52
CA ILE A 167 4.36 7.72 -5.84
C ILE A 167 5.17 6.43 -5.74
N ASN A 168 6.18 6.38 -4.87
CA ASN A 168 7.03 5.19 -4.74
C ASN A 168 6.25 3.97 -4.25
N LYS A 169 5.39 4.15 -3.23
CA LYS A 169 4.60 3.04 -2.71
C LYS A 169 3.59 2.55 -3.75
N PHE A 170 3.06 3.43 -4.60
CA PHE A 170 2.17 3.05 -5.70
C PHE A 170 2.86 2.11 -6.67
N VAL A 171 4.05 2.49 -7.12
CA VAL A 171 4.84 1.68 -8.06
C VAL A 171 5.27 0.36 -7.42
N GLU A 172 5.63 0.36 -6.13
CA GLU A 172 5.92 -0.87 -5.38
C GLU A 172 4.72 -1.84 -5.37
N VAL A 173 3.52 -1.36 -5.00
CA VAL A 173 2.31 -2.19 -5.02
C VAL A 173 2.03 -2.71 -6.42
N PHE A 174 2.11 -1.85 -7.44
CA PHE A 174 1.91 -2.26 -8.82
C PHE A 174 2.94 -3.31 -9.27
N SER A 175 4.21 -3.17 -8.90
CA SER A 175 5.25 -4.14 -9.26
C SER A 175 4.93 -5.56 -8.76
N HIS A 176 4.40 -5.67 -7.54
CA HIS A 176 3.99 -6.94 -6.98
C HIS A 176 2.73 -7.50 -7.66
N ALA A 177 1.77 -6.64 -7.98
CA ALA A 177 0.58 -7.02 -8.75
C ALA A 177 0.94 -7.51 -10.16
N LEU A 178 1.86 -6.81 -10.83
CA LEU A 178 2.35 -7.18 -12.16
C LEU A 178 3.02 -8.55 -12.14
N ALA A 179 3.88 -8.80 -11.16
CA ALA A 179 4.54 -10.09 -10.97
C ALA A 179 3.57 -11.24 -10.66
N ALA A 180 2.47 -10.96 -9.95
CA ALA A 180 1.42 -11.95 -9.64
C ALA A 180 0.42 -12.15 -10.79
N SER A 181 0.39 -11.25 -11.78
CA SER A 181 -0.54 -11.29 -12.91
C SER A 181 -0.01 -12.12 -14.08
N GLY A 182 -0.89 -12.44 -15.03
CA GLY A 182 -0.52 -13.05 -16.31
C GLY A 182 0.31 -12.15 -17.25
N LEU A 183 0.62 -10.91 -16.85
CA LEU A 183 1.38 -9.93 -17.66
C LEU A 183 2.90 -9.97 -17.43
N ALA A 184 3.37 -10.83 -16.52
CA ALA A 184 4.75 -10.82 -16.05
C ALA A 184 5.78 -11.06 -17.17
N THR A 185 5.45 -11.84 -18.21
CA THR A 185 6.47 -12.44 -19.06
C THR A 185 6.58 -11.93 -20.50
N GLU A 186 5.60 -11.23 -21.10
CA GLU A 186 5.74 -10.57 -22.41
C GLU A 186 4.47 -9.78 -22.82
N GLY A 187 4.56 -8.93 -23.86
CA GLY A 187 3.43 -8.22 -24.48
C GLY A 187 3.31 -6.73 -24.13
N ALA A 188 2.64 -5.98 -25.01
CA ALA A 188 2.32 -4.57 -24.79
C ALA A 188 1.33 -4.42 -23.63
N ILE A 189 1.55 -3.46 -22.73
CA ILE A 189 0.70 -3.21 -21.57
C ILE A 189 -0.14 -1.96 -21.81
N HIS A 190 -1.46 -2.11 -21.79
CA HIS A 190 -2.40 -0.99 -21.86
C HIS A 190 -2.94 -0.66 -20.48
N VAL A 191 -2.73 0.58 -20.05
CA VAL A 191 -3.15 1.12 -18.75
C VAL A 191 -4.11 2.27 -18.97
N ALA A 192 -5.23 2.29 -18.23
CA ALA A 192 -6.07 3.48 -18.11
C ALA A 192 -6.19 3.92 -16.64
N ASP A 193 -6.01 5.21 -16.38
CA ASP A 193 -6.10 5.83 -15.05
C ASP A 193 -7.25 6.85 -14.98
N PHE A 194 -8.34 6.45 -14.34
CA PHE A 194 -9.56 7.24 -14.20
C PHE A 194 -9.51 8.16 -12.99
N GLY A 195 -9.68 9.46 -13.23
CA GLY A 195 -9.54 10.48 -12.19
C GLY A 195 -8.07 10.80 -11.89
N SER A 196 -7.23 10.75 -12.92
CA SER A 196 -5.77 10.88 -12.81
C SER A 196 -5.28 12.23 -12.26
N GLY A 197 -6.11 13.28 -12.27
CA GLY A 197 -5.77 14.60 -11.72
C GLY A 197 -4.53 15.21 -12.38
N LYS A 198 -3.53 15.59 -11.56
CA LYS A 198 -2.24 16.14 -12.04
C LYS A 198 -1.30 15.07 -12.62
N GLY A 199 -1.72 13.81 -12.69
CA GLY A 199 -1.00 12.75 -13.37
C GLY A 199 0.18 12.12 -12.64
N TYR A 200 0.50 12.50 -11.40
CA TYR A 200 1.69 11.97 -10.69
C TYR A 200 1.84 10.45 -10.75
N LEU A 201 0.74 9.72 -10.59
CA LEU A 201 0.73 8.26 -10.56
C LEU A 201 0.66 7.66 -11.97
N THR A 202 -0.02 8.34 -12.90
CA THR A 202 -0.05 8.03 -14.33
C THR A 202 1.35 8.13 -14.95
N PHE A 203 2.07 9.23 -14.73
CA PHE A 203 3.45 9.40 -15.19
C PHE A 203 4.42 8.42 -14.51
N ALA A 204 4.24 8.17 -13.22
CA ALA A 204 5.04 7.17 -12.49
C ALA A 204 4.85 5.75 -13.06
N MET A 205 3.62 5.40 -13.43
CA MET A 205 3.31 4.11 -14.07
C MET A 205 3.96 4.01 -15.44
N HIS A 206 3.84 5.06 -16.25
CA HIS A 206 4.47 5.13 -17.56
C HIS A 206 6.00 5.00 -17.48
N ASP A 207 6.64 5.76 -16.59
CA ASP A 207 8.10 5.70 -16.37
C ASP A 207 8.52 4.30 -15.91
N TYR A 208 7.80 3.70 -14.96
CA TYR A 208 8.11 2.37 -14.49
C TYR A 208 8.00 1.31 -15.60
N LEU A 209 6.91 1.30 -16.36
CA LEU A 209 6.70 0.32 -17.43
C LEU A 209 7.71 0.49 -18.57
N ARG A 210 7.88 1.71 -19.09
CA ARG A 210 8.72 1.95 -20.27
C ARG A 210 10.20 2.10 -19.93
N HIS A 211 10.54 2.89 -18.91
CA HIS A 211 11.93 3.20 -18.61
C HIS A 211 12.57 2.14 -17.71
N VAL A 212 11.88 1.69 -16.65
CA VAL A 212 12.47 0.73 -15.70
C VAL A 212 12.36 -0.71 -16.19
N LEU A 213 11.20 -1.11 -16.72
CA LEU A 213 10.99 -2.47 -17.22
C LEU A 213 11.28 -2.64 -18.70
N GLY A 214 11.45 -1.56 -19.47
CA GLY A 214 11.71 -1.64 -20.92
C GLY A 214 10.54 -2.24 -21.72
N ARG A 215 9.30 -2.18 -21.20
CA ARG A 215 8.12 -2.76 -21.84
C ARG A 215 7.50 -1.76 -22.81
N GLU A 216 6.98 -2.25 -23.93
CA GLU A 216 5.99 -1.49 -24.69
C GLU A 216 4.75 -1.29 -23.83
N ALA A 217 4.37 -0.03 -23.61
CA ALA A 217 3.20 0.30 -22.83
C ALA A 217 2.48 1.53 -23.37
N THR A 218 1.16 1.52 -23.30
CA THR A 218 0.31 2.69 -23.53
C THR A 218 -0.38 3.04 -22.21
N VAL A 219 -0.16 4.25 -21.72
CA VAL A 219 -0.74 4.73 -20.47
C VAL A 219 -1.61 5.95 -20.74
N THR A 220 -2.93 5.78 -20.58
CA THR A 220 -3.91 6.82 -20.81
C THR A 220 -4.44 7.37 -19.49
N GLY A 221 -4.25 8.67 -19.25
CA GLY A 221 -4.93 9.37 -18.16
C GLY A 221 -6.31 9.86 -18.60
N VAL A 222 -7.36 9.54 -17.84
CA VAL A 222 -8.72 10.05 -18.08
C VAL A 222 -9.06 11.03 -16.96
N GLU A 223 -9.39 12.27 -17.34
CA GLU A 223 -9.64 13.36 -16.40
C GLU A 223 -10.78 14.27 -16.92
N LEU A 224 -11.64 14.73 -16.00
CA LEU A 224 -12.79 15.57 -16.34
C LEU A 224 -12.38 17.01 -16.66
N ARG A 225 -11.35 17.48 -15.95
CA ARG A 225 -10.90 18.86 -15.97
C ARG A 225 -9.95 19.15 -17.14
N GLU A 226 -10.41 19.99 -18.07
CA GLU A 226 -9.64 20.42 -19.25
C GLU A 226 -8.27 21.02 -18.87
N ASP A 227 -8.21 21.83 -17.81
CA ASP A 227 -6.96 22.45 -17.37
C ASP A 227 -5.91 21.43 -16.91
N MET A 228 -6.35 20.32 -16.31
CA MET A 228 -5.49 19.22 -15.90
C MET A 228 -5.05 18.37 -17.09
N VAL A 229 -5.96 18.11 -18.04
CA VAL A 229 -5.66 17.42 -19.31
C VAL A 229 -4.63 18.21 -20.13
N ALA A 230 -4.82 19.52 -20.25
CA ALA A 230 -3.89 20.41 -20.96
C ALA A 230 -2.51 20.45 -20.27
N LEU A 231 -2.47 20.48 -18.93
CA LEU A 231 -1.24 20.39 -18.16
C LEU A 231 -0.48 19.10 -18.47
N CYS A 232 -1.14 17.94 -18.35
CA CYS A 232 -0.49 16.64 -18.54
C CYS A 232 -0.07 16.43 -20.01
N SER A 233 -0.93 16.77 -20.96
CA SER A 233 -0.62 16.72 -22.40
C SER A 233 0.56 17.62 -22.75
N GLY A 234 0.66 18.80 -22.11
CA GLY A 234 1.80 19.70 -22.26
C GLY A 234 3.11 19.09 -21.75
N VAL A 235 3.08 18.41 -20.60
CA VAL A 235 4.24 17.68 -20.06
C VAL A 235 4.67 16.55 -21.00
N ILE A 236 3.73 15.74 -21.48
CA ILE A 236 3.97 14.66 -22.45
C ILE A 236 4.69 15.20 -23.68
N LYS A 237 4.20 16.30 -24.26
CA LYS A 237 4.79 16.93 -25.45
C LYS A 237 6.20 17.48 -25.19
N ARG A 238 6.43 18.15 -24.06
CA ARG A 238 7.76 18.70 -23.72
C ARG A 238 8.81 17.63 -23.51
N LEU A 239 8.42 16.52 -22.89
CA LEU A 239 9.31 15.40 -22.60
C LEU A 239 9.39 14.37 -23.74
N GLY A 240 8.54 14.49 -24.77
CA GLY A 240 8.50 13.55 -25.90
C GLY A 240 8.10 12.13 -25.48
N LEU A 241 7.23 11.99 -24.49
CA LEU A 241 6.86 10.68 -23.94
C LEU A 241 6.02 9.88 -24.94
N GLN A 242 6.57 8.76 -25.42
CA GLN A 242 5.88 7.83 -26.31
C GLN A 242 4.98 6.89 -25.51
N GLY A 243 3.83 6.50 -26.07
CA GLY A 243 2.89 5.59 -25.40
C GLY A 243 2.23 6.19 -24.15
N MET A 244 2.04 7.51 -24.14
CA MET A 244 1.30 8.19 -23.08
C MET A 244 0.41 9.27 -23.67
N ASP A 245 -0.84 9.32 -23.23
CA ASP A 245 -1.83 10.29 -23.66
C ASP A 245 -2.82 10.63 -22.54
N TYR A 246 -3.58 11.70 -22.76
CA TYR A 246 -4.63 12.13 -21.85
C TYR A 246 -5.93 12.36 -22.61
N HIS A 247 -7.02 11.85 -22.05
CA HIS A 247 -8.36 12.02 -22.57
C HIS A 247 -9.21 12.85 -21.60
N GLN A 248 -9.78 13.94 -22.12
CA GLN A 248 -10.78 14.69 -21.37
C GLN A 248 -12.11 13.94 -21.38
N GLY A 249 -12.53 13.41 -20.23
CA GLY A 249 -13.81 12.73 -20.16
C GLY A 249 -14.10 12.06 -18.83
N ASP A 250 -15.31 11.53 -18.76
CA ASP A 250 -15.78 10.70 -17.66
C ASP A 250 -15.47 9.23 -17.95
N VAL A 251 -15.28 8.44 -16.89
CA VAL A 251 -15.12 6.97 -16.99
C VAL A 251 -16.28 6.34 -17.77
N ARG A 252 -17.49 6.89 -17.67
CA ARG A 252 -18.69 6.42 -18.38
C ARG A 252 -18.65 6.66 -19.89
N SER A 253 -17.84 7.63 -20.34
CA SER A 253 -17.70 8.00 -21.76
C SER A 253 -16.43 7.45 -22.41
N TYR A 254 -15.47 6.98 -21.62
CA TYR A 254 -14.21 6.48 -22.15
C TYR A 254 -14.41 5.10 -22.76
N THR A 255 -13.91 4.93 -23.99
CA THR A 255 -13.90 3.65 -24.70
C THR A 255 -12.45 3.23 -24.90
N PRO A 256 -11.99 2.14 -24.27
CA PRO A 256 -10.67 1.58 -24.53
C PRO A 256 -10.46 1.29 -26.01
N PRO A 257 -9.23 1.44 -26.54
CA PRO A 257 -8.90 1.02 -27.90
C PRO A 257 -9.28 -0.45 -28.12
N GLN A 258 -9.86 -0.78 -29.29
CA GLN A 258 -10.29 -2.15 -29.61
C GLN A 258 -9.18 -3.01 -30.24
N GLU A 259 -7.91 -2.69 -30.02
CA GLU A 259 -6.82 -3.49 -30.58
C GLU A 259 -6.70 -4.83 -29.84
N PRO A 260 -6.64 -5.97 -30.55
CA PRO A 260 -6.52 -7.27 -29.91
C PRO A 260 -5.23 -7.33 -29.09
N LEU A 261 -5.38 -7.38 -27.77
CA LEU A 261 -4.28 -7.60 -26.83
C LEU A 261 -3.55 -8.88 -27.21
N GLY A 262 -2.30 -8.77 -27.67
CA GLY A 262 -1.43 -9.91 -27.97
C GLY A 262 -1.12 -10.68 -26.69
N ARG A 263 -2.00 -11.60 -26.31
CA ARG A 263 -1.83 -12.45 -25.14
C ARG A 263 -1.07 -13.73 -25.54
N PRO A 264 -0.01 -14.12 -24.83
CA PRO A 264 0.56 -15.46 -24.96
C PRO A 264 -0.52 -16.49 -24.63
N GLU A 265 -0.70 -17.51 -25.47
CA GLU A 265 -1.59 -18.62 -25.16
C GLU A 265 -1.14 -19.30 -23.85
N VAL A 266 -2.08 -19.50 -22.92
CA VAL A 266 -1.81 -20.27 -21.70
C VAL A 266 -1.59 -21.73 -22.10
N PRO A 267 -0.41 -22.33 -21.85
CA PRO A 267 -0.18 -23.73 -22.20
C PRO A 267 -1.12 -24.63 -21.39
N GLY A 268 -2.00 -25.37 -22.06
CA GLY A 268 -2.91 -26.36 -21.44
C GLY A 268 -4.41 -26.06 -21.50
N ALA A 269 -4.85 -24.98 -22.15
CA ALA A 269 -6.27 -24.81 -22.45
C ALA A 269 -6.71 -25.81 -23.54
N PRO A 270 -7.81 -26.57 -23.36
CA PRO A 270 -8.27 -27.51 -24.37
C PRO A 270 -8.58 -26.76 -25.67
N SER A 271 -8.02 -27.24 -26.78
CA SER A 271 -8.23 -26.74 -28.14
C SER A 271 -9.64 -27.07 -28.62
N GLY A 272 -10.65 -26.40 -28.05
CA GLY A 272 -12.00 -26.34 -28.58
C GLY A 272 -12.06 -25.24 -29.63
N GLY A 273 -12.30 -25.61 -30.88
CA GLY A 273 -12.43 -24.67 -31.99
C GLY A 273 -13.44 -23.56 -31.67
N ARG A 274 -12.99 -22.30 -31.71
CA ARG A 274 -13.90 -21.16 -31.66
C ARG A 274 -14.54 -21.01 -33.03
N THR A 275 -15.80 -21.39 -33.15
CA THR A 275 -16.67 -20.80 -34.15
C THR A 275 -16.81 -19.31 -33.84
N PRO A 276 -16.63 -18.41 -34.81
CA PRO A 276 -17.05 -17.04 -34.63
C PRO A 276 -18.58 -17.03 -34.64
N ASP A 277 -19.16 -16.21 -33.76
CA ASP A 277 -20.58 -15.85 -33.71
C ASP A 277 -21.49 -16.66 -32.76
N SER A 278 -21.58 -16.17 -31.51
CA SER A 278 -22.76 -16.31 -30.65
C SER A 278 -22.81 -15.18 -29.60
N GLY A 279 -23.23 -13.98 -30.00
CA GLY A 279 -24.15 -13.10 -29.25
C GLY A 279 -23.95 -12.73 -27.76
N GLY A 280 -22.75 -12.74 -27.19
CA GLY A 280 -22.46 -12.09 -25.88
C GLY A 280 -21.99 -10.63 -26.06
N PRO A 281 -22.13 -9.72 -25.07
CA PRO A 281 -21.74 -8.32 -25.24
C PRO A 281 -20.24 -8.26 -25.60
N GLY A 282 -19.95 -7.71 -26.79
CA GLY A 282 -18.62 -7.75 -27.40
C GLY A 282 -17.51 -7.38 -26.41
N GLY A 283 -16.61 -8.32 -26.15
CA GLY A 283 -15.50 -8.12 -25.23
C GLY A 283 -14.58 -7.02 -25.76
N LEU A 284 -14.54 -5.89 -25.04
CA LEU A 284 -13.56 -4.83 -25.29
C LEU A 284 -12.18 -5.30 -24.83
N HIS A 285 -11.54 -6.24 -25.51
CA HIS A 285 -10.16 -6.60 -25.17
C HIS A 285 -9.21 -5.45 -25.52
N GLY A 286 -9.02 -4.51 -24.58
CA GLY A 286 -8.29 -3.27 -24.84
C GLY A 286 -7.52 -2.69 -23.65
N MET A 287 -7.66 -3.27 -22.45
CA MET A 287 -7.00 -2.77 -21.24
C MET A 287 -6.47 -3.92 -20.38
N ASN A 288 -5.21 -3.83 -19.97
CA ASN A 288 -4.57 -4.79 -19.07
C ASN A 288 -4.62 -4.33 -17.62
N VAL A 289 -4.50 -3.02 -17.39
CA VAL A 289 -4.44 -2.43 -16.06
C VAL A 289 -5.45 -1.29 -15.96
N MET A 290 -6.37 -1.39 -15.01
CA MET A 290 -7.30 -0.32 -14.70
C MET A 290 -6.93 0.31 -13.36
N ILE A 291 -6.75 1.63 -13.36
CA ILE A 291 -6.46 2.42 -12.18
C ILE A 291 -7.61 3.42 -11.97
N ALA A 292 -8.06 3.60 -10.74
CA ALA A 292 -9.03 4.63 -10.38
C ALA A 292 -8.71 5.19 -8.99
N LEU A 293 -7.99 6.31 -8.93
CA LEU A 293 -7.53 6.88 -7.67
C LEU A 293 -8.31 8.15 -7.38
N HIS A 294 -9.16 8.10 -6.35
CA HIS A 294 -10.11 9.16 -5.99
C HIS A 294 -11.29 9.37 -6.94
N ALA A 295 -11.57 8.42 -7.84
CA ALA A 295 -12.85 8.37 -8.53
C ALA A 295 -13.99 8.32 -7.49
N CYS A 296 -14.78 9.38 -7.39
CA CYS A 296 -15.69 9.54 -6.26
C CYS A 296 -16.95 8.67 -6.39
N ASP A 297 -17.34 8.05 -5.27
CA ASP A 297 -18.61 7.33 -5.14
C ASP A 297 -18.79 6.27 -6.25
N VAL A 298 -19.87 6.33 -7.03
CA VAL A 298 -20.15 5.37 -8.10
C VAL A 298 -19.16 5.42 -9.27
N ALA A 299 -18.36 6.48 -9.42
CA ALA A 299 -17.35 6.55 -10.48
C ALA A 299 -16.30 5.43 -10.33
N THR A 300 -15.97 5.01 -9.10
CA THR A 300 -15.13 3.83 -8.87
C THR A 300 -15.80 2.56 -9.39
N ASP A 301 -17.12 2.43 -9.20
CA ASP A 301 -17.88 1.25 -9.65
C ASP A 301 -17.91 1.14 -11.18
N TYR A 302 -18.12 2.27 -11.88
CA TYR A 302 -18.01 2.31 -13.35
C TYR A 302 -16.59 1.99 -13.84
N ALA A 303 -15.54 2.45 -13.14
CA ALA A 303 -14.16 2.12 -13.49
C ALA A 303 -13.87 0.62 -13.34
N ILE A 304 -14.29 0.03 -12.22
CA ILE A 304 -14.18 -1.41 -11.98
C ILE A 304 -14.93 -2.19 -13.05
N HIS A 305 -16.18 -1.81 -13.33
CA HIS A 305 -17.00 -2.44 -14.35
C HIS A 305 -16.35 -2.40 -15.74
N LEU A 306 -15.82 -1.23 -16.14
CA LEU A 306 -15.11 -1.10 -17.41
C LEU A 306 -13.84 -1.96 -17.44
N GLY A 307 -13.06 -1.99 -16.36
CA GLY A 307 -11.88 -2.87 -16.25
C GLY A 307 -12.24 -4.35 -16.41
N LEU A 308 -13.33 -4.79 -15.79
CA LEU A 308 -13.84 -6.16 -15.90
C LEU A 308 -14.30 -6.49 -17.33
N ARG A 309 -15.11 -5.61 -17.94
CA ARG A 309 -15.54 -5.76 -19.35
C ARG A 309 -14.36 -5.75 -20.32
N ALA A 310 -13.33 -4.99 -20.00
CA ALA A 310 -12.13 -4.91 -20.81
C ALA A 310 -11.20 -6.13 -20.63
N GLY A 311 -11.49 -6.95 -19.62
CA GLY A 311 -10.72 -8.14 -19.29
C GLY A 311 -9.38 -7.82 -18.62
N ALA A 312 -9.27 -6.71 -17.89
CA ALA A 312 -8.06 -6.26 -17.21
C ALA A 312 -7.48 -7.35 -16.30
N ASP A 313 -6.17 -7.49 -16.30
CA ASP A 313 -5.44 -8.43 -15.46
C ASP A 313 -5.19 -7.86 -14.06
N ILE A 314 -5.17 -6.52 -13.94
CA ILE A 314 -4.96 -5.79 -12.69
C ILE A 314 -5.96 -4.65 -12.57
N ILE A 315 -6.60 -4.54 -11.41
CA ILE A 315 -7.52 -3.47 -11.03
C ILE A 315 -6.99 -2.83 -9.73
N MET A 316 -6.74 -1.53 -9.74
CA MET A 316 -6.24 -0.77 -8.58
C MET A 316 -7.11 0.47 -8.32
N CYS A 317 -7.82 0.49 -7.20
CA CYS A 317 -8.71 1.59 -6.86
C CYS A 317 -8.40 2.15 -5.47
N SER A 318 -8.44 3.47 -5.32
CA SER A 318 -8.47 4.12 -4.01
C SER A 318 -9.82 4.82 -3.86
N PRO A 319 -10.83 4.10 -3.33
CA PRO A 319 -12.17 4.62 -3.18
C PRO A 319 -12.15 5.74 -2.16
N CYS A 320 -12.92 6.80 -2.44
CA CYS A 320 -12.84 8.00 -1.64
C CYS A 320 -14.18 8.46 -1.06
N CYS A 321 -15.31 8.08 -1.64
CA CYS A 321 -16.64 8.50 -1.16
C CYS A 321 -17.62 7.32 -1.20
N HIS A 322 -18.61 7.36 -0.30
CA HIS A 322 -19.55 6.25 -0.03
C HIS A 322 -20.98 6.79 0.08
N LYS A 323 -21.35 7.67 -0.86
CA LYS A 323 -22.64 8.38 -0.84
C LYS A 323 -23.78 7.51 -1.33
N GLN A 324 -23.52 6.47 -2.14
CA GLN A 324 -24.56 5.52 -2.53
C GLN A 324 -25.03 4.66 -1.34
N LEU A 325 -24.11 4.10 -0.55
CA LEU A 325 -24.48 3.11 0.47
C LEU A 325 -24.92 3.74 1.78
N ARG A 326 -24.26 4.81 2.20
CA ARG A 326 -24.54 5.43 3.50
C ARG A 326 -26.02 5.77 3.75
N PRO A 327 -26.80 6.33 2.78
CA PRO A 327 -28.21 6.69 3.02
C PRO A 327 -29.17 5.50 3.14
N GLN A 328 -28.82 4.35 2.56
CA GLN A 328 -29.66 3.14 2.60
C GLN A 328 -29.31 2.21 3.77
N MET A 329 -28.10 2.32 4.31
CA MET A 329 -27.63 1.47 5.39
C MET A 329 -28.46 1.67 6.66
N GLN A 330 -29.12 0.60 7.08
CA GLN A 330 -29.78 0.52 8.38
C GLN A 330 -28.78 -0.05 9.39
N SER A 331 -28.71 0.58 10.56
CA SER A 331 -27.88 0.08 11.65
C SER A 331 -28.57 -1.13 12.30
N PRO A 332 -27.93 -2.31 12.34
CA PRO A 332 -28.45 -3.46 13.07
C PRO A 332 -28.68 -3.10 14.54
N GLY A 333 -29.68 -3.73 15.17
CA GLY A 333 -30.07 -3.42 16.56
C GLY A 333 -28.91 -3.37 17.55
N VAL A 334 -27.99 -4.34 17.46
CA VAL A 334 -26.80 -4.43 18.32
C VAL A 334 -25.78 -3.31 18.08
N LEU A 335 -25.73 -2.73 16.88
CA LEU A 335 -24.77 -1.69 16.49
C LEU A 335 -25.34 -0.26 16.62
N ASN A 336 -26.64 -0.09 16.89
CA ASN A 336 -27.29 1.23 16.96
C ASN A 336 -26.57 2.22 17.90
N GLY A 337 -26.14 1.76 19.08
CA GLY A 337 -25.42 2.62 20.04
C GLY A 337 -24.09 3.14 19.50
N MET A 338 -23.40 2.35 18.66
CA MET A 338 -22.12 2.70 18.05
C MET A 338 -22.30 3.57 16.80
N LEU A 339 -23.23 3.19 15.92
CA LEU A 339 -23.42 3.80 14.61
C LEU A 339 -24.33 5.03 14.60
N ARG A 340 -24.97 5.39 15.72
CA ARG A 340 -25.74 6.66 15.83
C ARG A 340 -24.89 7.91 15.59
N HIS A 341 -23.57 7.81 15.76
CA HIS A 341 -22.64 8.91 15.54
C HIS A 341 -22.24 8.95 14.06
N GLY A 342 -22.48 10.08 13.38
CA GLY A 342 -22.29 10.20 11.93
C GLY A 342 -20.87 9.89 11.43
N ILE A 343 -19.85 10.07 12.27
CA ILE A 343 -18.46 9.71 11.96
C ILE A 343 -18.30 8.18 11.89
N HIS A 344 -18.82 7.45 12.89
CA HIS A 344 -18.77 5.98 12.92
C HIS A 344 -19.62 5.38 11.79
N LEU A 345 -20.82 5.93 11.54
CA LEU A 345 -21.63 5.50 10.40
C LEU A 345 -20.92 5.74 9.08
N GLY A 346 -20.21 6.87 8.94
CA GLY A 346 -19.40 7.16 7.77
C GLY A 346 -18.29 6.13 7.54
N GLN A 347 -17.55 5.80 8.60
CA GLN A 347 -16.49 4.78 8.56
C GLN A 347 -17.04 3.38 8.27
N GLN A 348 -18.17 3.02 8.87
CA GLN A 348 -18.84 1.75 8.60
C GLN A 348 -19.32 1.67 7.16
N ALA A 349 -19.91 2.74 6.63
CA ALA A 349 -20.35 2.80 5.24
C ALA A 349 -19.18 2.69 4.26
N GLU A 350 -18.03 3.29 4.60
CA GLU A 350 -16.79 3.11 3.86
C GLU A 350 -16.35 1.65 3.82
N MET A 351 -16.25 1.01 5.00
CA MET A 351 -15.87 -0.39 5.10
C MET A 351 -16.82 -1.30 4.31
N VAL A 352 -18.13 -1.13 4.47
CA VAL A 352 -19.13 -1.95 3.76
C VAL A 352 -19.04 -1.75 2.25
N THR A 353 -18.86 -0.51 1.78
CA THR A 353 -18.71 -0.23 0.35
C THR A 353 -17.48 -0.92 -0.24
N ASP A 354 -16.34 -0.80 0.42
CA ASP A 354 -15.08 -1.33 -0.09
C ASP A 354 -15.06 -2.86 0.00
N SER A 355 -15.64 -3.44 1.05
CA SER A 355 -15.83 -4.90 1.17
C SER A 355 -16.74 -5.45 0.07
N LEU A 356 -17.86 -4.78 -0.23
CA LEU A 356 -18.75 -5.24 -1.31
C LEU A 356 -18.05 -5.16 -2.68
N ARG A 357 -17.29 -4.10 -2.95
CA ARG A 357 -16.48 -3.99 -4.19
C ARG A 357 -15.45 -5.12 -4.29
N ALA A 358 -14.76 -5.43 -3.20
CA ALA A 358 -13.78 -6.48 -3.16
C ALA A 358 -14.42 -7.86 -3.41
N LEU A 359 -15.52 -8.17 -2.72
CA LEU A 359 -16.24 -9.43 -2.91
C LEU A 359 -16.82 -9.55 -4.32
N LEU A 360 -17.28 -8.45 -4.93
CA LEU A 360 -17.76 -8.45 -6.32
C LEU A 360 -16.63 -8.77 -7.30
N LEU A 361 -15.42 -8.25 -7.06
CA LEU A 361 -14.22 -8.59 -7.82
C LEU A 361 -13.85 -10.07 -7.62
N ASP A 362 -13.90 -10.56 -6.38
CA ASP A 362 -13.64 -11.97 -6.07
C ASP A 362 -14.64 -12.90 -6.78
N ALA A 363 -15.92 -12.52 -6.80
CA ALA A 363 -16.98 -13.22 -7.52
C ALA A 363 -16.80 -13.18 -9.04
N CYS A 364 -16.03 -12.21 -9.56
CA CYS A 364 -15.65 -12.11 -10.97
C CYS A 364 -14.31 -12.81 -11.30
N GLY A 365 -13.72 -13.56 -10.36
CA GLY A 365 -12.50 -14.35 -10.59
C GLY A 365 -11.18 -13.60 -10.38
N TYR A 366 -11.17 -12.61 -9.47
CA TYR A 366 -9.96 -11.90 -9.05
C TYR A 366 -9.56 -12.30 -7.63
N ASP A 367 -8.28 -12.20 -7.30
CA ASP A 367 -7.82 -12.20 -5.92
C ASP A 367 -7.73 -10.75 -5.44
N THR A 368 -8.61 -10.40 -4.50
CA THR A 368 -8.72 -9.02 -4.02
C THR A 368 -8.11 -8.81 -2.64
N GLN A 369 -7.46 -7.66 -2.48
CA GLN A 369 -6.90 -7.18 -1.22
C GLN A 369 -7.35 -5.75 -0.95
N VAL A 370 -7.79 -5.50 0.28
CA VAL A 370 -8.08 -4.14 0.79
C VAL A 370 -7.08 -3.82 1.88
N PHE A 371 -6.20 -2.84 1.64
CA PHE A 371 -5.12 -2.51 2.57
C PHE A 371 -4.86 -1.01 2.67
N GLU A 372 -4.15 -0.62 3.72
CA GLU A 372 -3.67 0.75 3.89
C GLU A 372 -2.46 1.00 2.97
N PHE A 373 -2.65 1.90 2.01
CA PHE A 373 -1.69 2.20 0.97
C PHE A 373 -0.55 3.12 1.44
N VAL A 374 -0.86 4.14 2.24
CA VAL A 374 0.12 5.06 2.85
C VAL A 374 -0.36 5.39 4.26
N ALA A 375 0.57 5.48 5.22
CA ALA A 375 0.26 5.77 6.62
C ALA A 375 -0.72 6.95 6.80
N LEU A 376 -1.66 6.83 7.74
CA LEU A 376 -2.68 7.83 8.12
C LEU A 376 -2.16 9.27 8.27
N GLU A 377 -0.90 9.44 8.68
CA GLU A 377 -0.18 10.72 8.75
C GLU A 377 -0.13 11.46 7.40
N HIS A 378 -0.51 10.77 6.32
CA HIS A 378 -0.36 11.19 4.93
C HIS A 378 -1.66 11.13 4.13
N THR A 379 -2.84 10.86 4.69
CA THR A 379 -4.16 11.10 4.06
C THR A 379 -5.27 10.50 4.92
N SER A 380 -6.41 11.19 5.02
CA SER A 380 -7.63 10.65 5.64
C SER A 380 -8.33 9.58 4.78
N LYS A 381 -7.89 9.42 3.53
CA LYS A 381 -8.34 8.38 2.59
C LYS A 381 -7.12 7.62 2.08
N ASN A 382 -6.85 6.50 2.73
CA ASN A 382 -5.60 5.73 2.59
C ASN A 382 -5.83 4.27 2.18
N LYS A 383 -7.08 3.84 1.95
CA LYS A 383 -7.36 2.46 1.51
C LYS A 383 -7.14 2.31 0.02
N MET A 384 -6.64 1.14 -0.36
CA MET A 384 -6.54 0.68 -1.73
C MET A 384 -7.16 -0.70 -1.86
N ILE A 385 -7.97 -0.87 -2.88
CA ILE A 385 -8.46 -2.15 -3.38
C ILE A 385 -7.54 -2.53 -4.53
N LEU A 386 -6.83 -3.65 -4.38
CA LEU A 386 -6.04 -4.28 -5.44
C LEU A 386 -6.69 -5.60 -5.79
N ALA A 387 -7.02 -5.81 -7.05
CA ALA A 387 -7.52 -7.07 -7.58
C ALA A 387 -6.62 -7.55 -8.72
N VAL A 388 -6.12 -8.77 -8.61
CA VAL A 388 -5.32 -9.43 -9.64
C VAL A 388 -6.12 -10.61 -10.19
N LYS A 389 -6.22 -10.70 -11.52
CA LYS A 389 -7.01 -11.75 -12.17
C LYS A 389 -6.40 -13.12 -11.90
N ARG A 390 -7.21 -14.08 -11.45
CA ARG A 390 -6.74 -15.46 -11.19
C ARG A 390 -6.34 -16.14 -12.50
N SER A 391 -5.24 -16.86 -12.48
CA SER A 391 -4.82 -17.72 -13.59
C SER A 391 -5.72 -18.95 -13.73
N THR A 392 -6.24 -19.46 -12.60
CA THR A 392 -7.18 -20.58 -12.54
C THR A 392 -8.51 -20.14 -11.93
N PRO A 393 -9.65 -20.39 -12.60
CA PRO A 393 -10.96 -20.16 -12.01
C PRO A 393 -11.11 -20.90 -10.67
N GLY A 394 -11.65 -20.21 -9.67
CA GLY A 394 -11.93 -20.75 -8.35
C GLY A 394 -13.42 -20.69 -8.02
N PRO A 395 -13.86 -21.33 -6.92
CA PRO A 395 -15.25 -21.23 -6.47
C PRO A 395 -15.56 -19.78 -6.06
N ASN A 396 -16.64 -19.23 -6.62
CA ASN A 396 -17.08 -17.86 -6.36
C ASN A 396 -18.34 -17.80 -5.48
N ASP A 397 -18.94 -18.95 -5.16
CA ASP A 397 -20.21 -19.05 -4.42
C ASP A 397 -20.13 -18.46 -3.03
N GLU A 398 -18.98 -18.61 -2.34
CA GLU A 398 -18.77 -18.03 -1.02
C GLU A 398 -18.78 -16.50 -1.06
N ALA A 399 -18.10 -15.90 -2.05
CA ALA A 399 -18.10 -14.45 -2.22
C ALA A 399 -19.52 -13.92 -2.51
N VAL A 400 -20.27 -14.62 -3.37
CA VAL A 400 -21.66 -14.31 -3.70
C VAL A 400 -22.57 -14.40 -2.46
N ALA A 401 -22.39 -15.43 -1.63
CA ALA A 401 -23.13 -15.58 -0.37
C ALA A 401 -22.80 -14.45 0.61
N GLN A 402 -21.52 -14.12 0.79
CA GLN A 402 -21.08 -13.04 1.68
C GLN A 402 -21.60 -11.66 1.22
N ILE A 403 -21.67 -11.41 -0.10
CA ILE A 403 -22.30 -10.19 -0.64
C ILE A 403 -23.76 -10.09 -0.17
N ARG A 404 -24.54 -11.17 -0.32
CA ARG A 404 -25.94 -11.21 0.11
C ARG A 404 -26.04 -10.97 1.61
N ASP A 405 -25.27 -11.68 2.41
CA ASP A 405 -25.35 -11.60 3.87
C ASP A 405 -25.01 -10.20 4.39
N ILE A 406 -23.99 -9.53 3.82
CA ILE A 406 -23.65 -8.14 4.15
C ILE A 406 -24.79 -7.19 3.73
N LYS A 407 -25.35 -7.37 2.53
CA LYS A 407 -26.45 -6.53 2.05
C LYS A 407 -27.68 -6.67 2.92
N ASP A 408 -28.06 -7.89 3.30
CA ASP A 408 -29.20 -8.18 4.16
C ASP A 408 -28.98 -7.58 5.56
N PHE A 409 -27.79 -7.77 6.13
CA PHE A 409 -27.45 -7.26 7.46
C PHE A 409 -27.55 -5.73 7.57
N TYR A 410 -27.17 -4.99 6.52
CA TYR A 410 -27.26 -3.53 6.47
C TYR A 410 -28.47 -2.99 5.70
N ALA A 411 -29.38 -3.87 5.25
CA ALA A 411 -30.51 -3.53 4.37
C ALA A 411 -30.11 -2.72 3.11
N VAL A 412 -28.95 -3.03 2.53
CA VAL A 412 -28.45 -2.43 1.28
C VAL A 412 -29.24 -3.02 0.12
N ARG A 413 -30.00 -2.17 -0.56
CA ARG A 413 -30.88 -2.56 -1.67
C ARG A 413 -30.13 -2.56 -2.99
N GLU A 414 -29.29 -1.55 -3.20
CA GLU A 414 -28.62 -1.33 -4.47
C GLU A 414 -27.14 -1.01 -4.26
N GLN A 415 -26.28 -1.67 -5.03
CA GLN A 415 -24.85 -1.37 -5.12
C GLN A 415 -24.53 -1.23 -6.62
N CYS A 416 -23.92 -0.11 -7.02
CA CYS A 416 -23.80 0.27 -8.43
C CYS A 416 -23.03 -0.76 -9.27
N LEU A 417 -21.89 -1.26 -8.78
CA LEU A 417 -21.07 -2.25 -9.47
C LEU A 417 -21.85 -3.56 -9.66
N GLU A 418 -22.56 -4.03 -8.64
CA GLU A 418 -23.40 -5.22 -8.71
C GLU A 418 -24.48 -5.06 -9.79
N THR A 419 -25.19 -3.92 -9.82
CA THR A 419 -26.21 -3.63 -10.84
C THR A 419 -25.61 -3.69 -12.25
N LEU A 420 -24.43 -3.08 -12.45
CA LEU A 420 -23.73 -3.09 -13.74
C LEU A 420 -23.30 -4.50 -14.16
N LEU A 421 -22.75 -5.29 -13.24
CA LEU A 421 -22.30 -6.66 -13.51
C LEU A 421 -23.46 -7.60 -13.84
N ARG A 422 -24.62 -7.41 -13.21
CA ARG A 422 -25.84 -8.16 -13.52
C ARG A 422 -26.39 -7.81 -14.89
N ALA A 423 -26.41 -6.52 -15.23
CA ALA A 423 -26.89 -6.06 -16.54
C ALA A 423 -26.11 -6.69 -17.70
N ASP A 424 -24.81 -6.93 -17.50
CA ASP A 424 -23.94 -7.58 -18.49
C ASP A 424 -23.88 -9.11 -18.38
N GLY A 425 -24.58 -9.72 -17.42
CA GLY A 425 -24.55 -11.16 -17.18
C GLY A 425 -23.21 -11.71 -16.66
N ILE A 426 -22.33 -10.84 -16.15
CA ILE A 426 -21.02 -11.22 -15.59
C ILE A 426 -21.22 -11.90 -14.22
N LEU A 427 -22.18 -11.42 -13.42
CA LEU A 427 -22.52 -11.99 -12.12
C LEU A 427 -23.85 -12.76 -12.22
N PRO A 428 -23.93 -14.03 -11.77
CA PRO A 428 -25.18 -14.79 -11.80
C PRO A 428 -26.27 -14.12 -10.95
N ALA A 429 -27.53 -14.30 -11.31
CA ALA A 429 -28.67 -13.86 -10.51
C ALA A 429 -28.55 -14.45 -9.08
N LEU A 430 -28.56 -13.59 -8.05
CA LEU A 430 -28.66 -14.05 -6.67
C LEU A 430 -30.04 -14.72 -6.52
N ALA A 431 -30.04 -16.00 -6.18
CA ALA A 431 -31.25 -16.75 -5.85
C ALA A 431 -31.84 -16.31 -4.51
#